data_AF-A0A3C1LM37-F1
#
_entry.id   AF-A0A3C1LM37-F1
#
_cell.length_a   1.000
_cell.length_b   1.000
_cell.length_c   1.000
_cell.angle_alpha   90.00
_cell.angle_beta   90.00
_cell.angle_gamma   90.00
#
_symmetry.space_group_name_H-M   'P 1'
#
loop_
_entity.id
_entity.type
_entity.pdbx_description
1 polymer ?
#
loop_
_entity_poly.entity_id
_entity_poly.type
_entity_poly.pdbx_seq_one_letter_code
_entity_poly.pdbx_strand_id
1 'polypeptide(L)'
;LRGSGEGGSFAEANYQLLRDGDEIKFVISDRADYLEAKRWVESRGREGLRLLFSPVSKRLKPELLAEWILEDALAVRFQIQLHKVLGIA
;
A
#
# COMPACT_ATOMS: atom_id res chain seq x y z
N LEU A 1 -5.31 7.52 1.93
CA LEU A 1 -5.24 7.62 0.46
C LEU A 1 -6.57 8.20 -0.02
N ARG A 2 -6.58 8.96 -1.10
CA ARG A 2 -7.80 9.65 -1.56
C ARG A 2 -8.94 8.68 -1.92
N GLY A 3 -8.61 7.51 -2.45
CA GLY A 3 -9.58 6.48 -2.84
C GLY A 3 -10.41 5.90 -1.70
N SER A 4 -10.02 6.12 -0.43
CA SER A 4 -10.80 5.74 0.75
C SER A 4 -11.76 6.82 1.25
N GLY A 5 -11.74 8.04 0.67
CA GLY A 5 -12.47 9.20 1.20
C GLY A 5 -11.80 9.86 2.42
N GLU A 6 -10.79 9.22 2.99
CA GLU A 6 -10.07 9.63 4.20
C GLU A 6 -8.64 10.11 3.86
N GLY A 7 -8.50 10.85 2.76
CA GLY A 7 -7.22 11.44 2.37
C GLY A 7 -6.72 12.40 3.46
N GLY A 8 -5.49 12.23 3.93
CA GLY A 8 -4.91 13.09 4.97
C GLY A 8 -5.28 12.74 6.41
N SER A 9 -6.06 11.67 6.66
CA SER A 9 -6.37 11.19 8.02
C SER A 9 -5.24 10.34 8.65
N PHE A 10 -4.13 10.16 7.94
CA PHE A 10 -2.99 9.40 8.44
C PHE A 10 -2.42 10.10 9.68
N ALA A 11 -2.54 9.43 10.83
CA ALA A 11 -2.03 9.94 12.09
C ALA A 11 -0.50 9.88 12.10
N GLU A 12 0.15 10.96 11.67
CA GLU A 12 1.62 11.04 11.55
C GLU A 12 2.32 10.74 12.89
N ALA A 13 1.68 11.05 14.02
CA ALA A 13 2.19 10.70 15.35
C ALA A 13 2.39 9.18 15.52
N ASN A 14 1.54 8.34 14.92
CA ASN A 14 1.68 6.88 15.01
C ASN A 14 2.87 6.38 14.21
N TYR A 15 3.24 7.07 13.12
CA TYR A 15 4.38 6.70 12.31
C TYR A 15 5.69 6.72 13.11
N GLN A 16 5.83 7.68 14.04
CA GLN A 16 6.99 7.80 14.91
C GLN A 16 7.10 6.66 15.94
N LEU A 17 6.03 5.90 16.16
CA LEU A 17 5.99 4.78 17.11
C LEU A 17 6.34 3.43 16.47
N LEU A 18 6.49 3.39 15.14
CA LEU A 18 6.79 2.16 14.42
C LEU A 18 8.21 1.70 14.70
N ARG A 19 8.35 0.40 14.90
CA ARG A 19 9.61 -0.31 15.14
C ARG A 19 10.01 -1.12 13.91
N ASP A 20 11.25 -1.58 13.92
CA ASP A 20 11.70 -2.55 12.91
C ASP A 20 10.84 -3.82 13.00
N GLY A 21 10.44 -4.31 11.84
CA GLY A 21 9.51 -5.41 11.71
C GLY A 21 8.04 -5.00 11.69
N ASP A 22 7.66 -3.78 12.05
CA ASP A 22 6.27 -3.33 11.87
C ASP A 22 5.92 -3.22 10.37
N GLU A 23 4.61 -3.24 10.10
CA GLU A 23 4.05 -3.27 8.75
C GLU A 23 3.11 -2.10 8.51
N ILE A 24 3.30 -1.39 7.38
CA ILE A 24 2.30 -0.45 6.85
C ILE A 24 1.76 -1.02 5.55
N LYS A 25 0.45 -1.18 5.49
CA LYS A 25 -0.25 -1.69 4.31
C LYS A 25 -1.07 -0.58 3.65
N PHE A 26 -0.74 -0.29 2.40
CA PHE A 26 -1.50 0.59 1.53
C PHE A 26 -2.49 -0.23 0.72
N VAL A 27 -3.78 0.11 0.83
CA VAL A 27 -4.83 -0.49 0.02
C VAL A 27 -5.12 0.45 -1.14
N ILE A 28 -4.67 0.08 -2.34
CA ILE A 28 -4.64 0.93 -3.54
C ILE A 28 -5.89 0.70 -4.38
N SER A 29 -6.65 1.76 -4.67
CA SER A 29 -7.85 1.64 -5.50
C SER A 29 -7.68 2.00 -6.96
N ASP A 30 -6.69 2.84 -7.30
CA ASP A 30 -6.43 3.34 -8.64
C ASP A 30 -5.01 3.90 -8.76
N ARG A 31 -4.68 4.47 -9.93
CA ARG A 31 -3.34 5.02 -10.21
C ARG A 31 -3.05 6.27 -9.36
N ALA A 32 -4.05 7.06 -8.98
CA ALA A 32 -3.82 8.24 -8.15
C ALA A 32 -3.42 7.85 -6.72
N ASP A 33 -4.11 6.85 -6.15
CA ASP A 33 -3.74 6.23 -4.88
C ASP A 33 -2.34 5.63 -4.92
N TYR A 34 -2.01 4.92 -6.01
CA TYR A 34 -0.68 4.35 -6.22
C TYR A 34 0.40 5.43 -6.18
N LEU A 35 0.22 6.53 -6.91
CA LEU A 35 1.21 7.63 -6.96
C LEU A 35 1.34 8.34 -5.61
N GLU A 36 0.25 8.46 -4.85
CA GLU A 36 0.30 9.02 -3.49
C GLU A 36 1.06 8.09 -2.52
N ALA A 37 0.76 6.80 -2.56
CA ALA A 37 1.46 5.80 -1.75
C ALA A 37 2.94 5.69 -2.14
N LYS A 38 3.27 5.70 -3.44
CA LYS A 38 4.65 5.72 -3.95
C LYS A 38 5.44 6.89 -3.37
N ARG A 39 4.92 8.11 -3.50
CA ARG A 39 5.57 9.31 -2.92
C ARG A 39 5.80 9.17 -1.42
N TRP A 40 4.83 8.60 -0.71
CA TRP A 40 4.98 8.33 0.72
C TRP A 40 6.14 7.36 0.98
N VAL A 41 6.19 6.23 0.27
CA VAL A 41 7.25 5.21 0.38
C VAL A 41 8.62 5.79 0.07
N GLU A 42 8.76 6.57 -1.00
CA GLU A 42 10.03 7.20 -1.39
C GLU A 42 10.49 8.24 -0.36
N SER A 43 9.55 8.96 0.26
CA SER A 43 9.87 10.01 1.24
C SER A 43 10.16 9.50 2.65
N ARG A 44 9.59 8.36 3.04
CA ARG A 44 9.56 7.88 4.43
C ARG A 44 10.02 6.44 4.62
N GLY A 45 10.11 5.65 3.55
CA GLY A 45 10.58 4.27 3.62
C GLY A 45 11.97 4.21 4.27
N ARG A 46 12.14 3.26 5.18
CA ARG A 46 13.42 3.01 5.86
C ARG A 46 13.63 1.52 6.02
N GLU A 47 14.89 1.13 6.17
CA GLU A 47 15.26 -0.25 6.49
C GLU A 47 14.55 -0.70 7.78
N GLY A 48 14.20 -1.99 7.85
CA GLY A 48 13.46 -2.56 8.98
C GLY A 48 11.94 -2.39 8.89
N LEU A 49 11.43 -1.34 8.23
CA LEU A 49 9.98 -1.15 8.05
C LEU A 49 9.46 -1.92 6.84
N ARG A 50 8.43 -2.74 7.03
CA ARG A 50 7.80 -3.51 5.95
C ARG A 50 6.65 -2.72 5.33
N LEU A 51 6.76 -2.41 4.04
CA LEU A 51 5.76 -1.65 3.29
C LEU A 51 5.03 -2.58 2.33
N LEU A 52 3.71 -2.64 2.42
CA LEU A 52 2.88 -3.58 1.66
C LEU A 52 1.88 -2.83 0.79
N PHE A 53 1.77 -3.23 -0.48
CA PHE A 53 0.79 -2.69 -1.42
C PHE A 53 -0.21 -3.79 -1.76
N SER A 54 -1.49 -3.49 -1.57
CA SER A 54 -2.59 -4.41 -1.84
C SER A 54 -3.64 -3.73 -2.70
N PRO A 55 -4.16 -4.39 -3.75
CA PRO A 55 -5.24 -3.83 -4.55
C PRO A 55 -6.57 -3.88 -3.76
N VAL A 56 -7.42 -2.87 -3.95
CA VAL A 56 -8.84 -2.98 -3.56
C VAL A 56 -9.49 -4.04 -4.44
N SER A 57 -10.05 -5.08 -3.81
CA SER A 57 -10.76 -6.15 -4.50
C SER A 57 -11.86 -5.60 -5.42
N LYS A 58 -11.96 -6.16 -6.63
CA LYS A 58 -12.93 -5.78 -7.68
C LYS A 58 -12.82 -4.34 -8.24
N ARG A 59 -11.91 -3.51 -7.72
CA ARG A 59 -11.69 -2.13 -8.21
C ARG A 59 -10.37 -1.98 -8.97
N LEU A 60 -9.30 -2.57 -8.46
CA LEU A 60 -8.00 -2.60 -9.13
C LEU A 60 -7.61 -4.04 -9.42
N LYS A 61 -7.27 -4.34 -10.68
CA LYS A 61 -6.73 -5.64 -11.07
C LYS A 61 -5.37 -5.86 -10.38
N PRO A 62 -5.15 -6.99 -9.69
CA PRO A 62 -3.87 -7.30 -9.04
C PRO A 62 -2.67 -7.21 -9.98
N GLU A 63 -2.84 -7.68 -11.22
CA GLU A 63 -1.81 -7.69 -12.26
C GLU A 63 -1.35 -6.27 -12.59
N LEU A 64 -2.29 -5.34 -12.73
CA LEU A 64 -2.01 -3.95 -13.04
C LEU A 64 -1.24 -3.25 -11.91
N LEU A 65 -1.57 -3.55 -10.65
CA LEU A 65 -0.80 -3.01 -9.52
C LEU A 65 0.62 -3.60 -9.46
N ALA A 66 0.77 -4.89 -9.78
CA ALA A 66 2.08 -5.54 -9.84
C ALA A 66 2.95 -4.95 -10.96
N GLU A 67 2.38 -4.70 -12.15
CA GLU A 67 3.04 -4.00 -13.26
C GLU A 67 3.58 -2.64 -12.81
N TRP A 68 2.76 -1.83 -12.15
CA TRP A 68 3.18 -0.52 -11.66
C TRP A 68 4.35 -0.59 -10.68
N ILE A 69 4.30 -1.53 -9.73
CA ILE A 69 5.38 -1.75 -8.75
C ILE A 69 6.68 -2.16 -9.45
N LEU A 70 6.60 -3.03 -10.45
CA LEU A 70 7.75 -3.49 -11.23
C LEU A 70 8.34 -2.39 -12.11
N GLU A 71 7.49 -1.63 -12.81
CA GLU A 71 7.89 -0.48 -13.63
C GLU A 71 8.69 0.54 -12.83
N ASP A 72 8.26 0.81 -11.59
CA ASP A 72 8.89 1.78 -10.71
C ASP A 72 10.03 1.19 -9.84
N ALA A 73 10.28 -0.12 -9.94
CA ALA A 73 11.20 -0.85 -9.07
C ALA A 73 11.01 -0.53 -7.57
N LEU A 74 9.75 -0.38 -7.15
CA LEU A 74 9.40 0.14 -5.83
C LEU A 74 9.70 -0.90 -4.74
N ALA A 75 10.40 -0.48 -3.68
CA ALA A 75 10.79 -1.33 -2.55
C ALA A 75 9.61 -1.64 -1.61
N VAL A 76 8.60 -2.34 -2.13
CA VAL A 76 7.39 -2.75 -1.41
C VAL A 76 7.11 -4.23 -1.63
N ARG A 77 6.36 -4.83 -0.71
CA ARG A 77 5.82 -6.18 -0.85
C ARG A 77 4.43 -6.12 -1.46
N PHE A 78 4.22 -6.81 -2.57
CA PHE A 78 2.90 -6.98 -3.13
C PHE A 78 2.11 -8.01 -2.30
N GLN A 79 0.85 -7.67 -1.95
CA GLN A 79 -0.03 -8.53 -1.17
C GLN A 79 -1.44 -8.55 -1.74
N ILE A 80 -1.98 -9.75 -1.99
CA ILE A 80 -3.40 -9.92 -2.30
C ILE A 80 -4.23 -10.09 -1.02
N GLN A 81 -5.48 -9.64 -1.05
CA GLN A 81 -6.44 -9.87 0.03
C GLN A 81 -6.91 -11.34 -0.01
N LEU A 82 -6.13 -12.26 0.57
CA LEU A 82 -6.36 -13.71 0.47
C LEU A 82 -7.79 -14.14 0.85
N HIS A 83 -8.37 -13.56 1.91
CA HIS A 83 -9.74 -13.88 2.32
C HIS A 83 -10.77 -13.59 1.21
N LYS A 84 -10.58 -12.54 0.40
CA LYS A 84 -11.44 -12.26 -0.77
C LYS A 84 -11.26 -13.28 -1.88
N VAL A 85 -10.03 -13.75 -2.10
CA VAL A 85 -9.72 -14.79 -3.11
C VAL A 85 -10.30 -16.14 -2.70
N LEU A 86 -10.20 -16.48 -1.42
CA LEU A 86 -10.72 -17.73 -0.86
C LEU A 86 -12.24 -17.71 -0.61
N GLY A 87 -12.89 -16.54 -0.73
CA GLY A 87 -14.32 -16.40 -0.47
C GLY A 87 -14.69 -16.53 1.01
N ILE A 88 -13.77 -16.25 1.93
CA ILE A 88 -13.97 -16.34 3.38
C ILE A 88 -14.18 -14.92 3.92
N ALA A 89 -15.27 -14.71 4.65
CA ALA A 89 -15.64 -13.43 5.28
C ALA A 89 -15.43 -13.49 6.79
#